data_AF-A0A2S7AF30-F1
#
_entry.id   AF-A0A2S7AF30-F1
#
_cell.length_a   1.000
_cell.length_b   1.000
_cell.length_c   1.000
_cell.angle_alpha   90.00
_cell.angle_beta   90.00
_cell.angle_gamma   90.00
#
_symmetry.space_group_name_H-M   'P 1'
#
loop_
_entity.id
_entity.type
_entity.pdbx_description
1 polymer ?
#
loop_
_entity_poly.entity_id
_entity_poly.type
_entity_poly.pdbx_seq_one_letter_code
_entity_poly.pdbx_strand_id
1 'polypeptide(L)'
;MESTMKTPYQVQQELERLERLVPHIVSDQGDRAEDILGFHIASLLGSAPTSEHALIRERTARMARVCRTAQDTVRAPARPLGLGSVIQPQMA
;
A
#
# COMPACT_ATOMS: atom_id res chain seq x y z
N MET A 1 -1.01 -10.23 -28.64
CA MET A 1 -1.24 -10.98 -27.39
C MET A 1 -2.66 -10.66 -26.98
N GLU A 2 -3.58 -11.59 -27.21
CA GLU A 2 -4.98 -11.42 -26.81
C GLU A 2 -5.03 -11.72 -25.31
N SER A 3 -5.06 -10.66 -24.48
CA SER A 3 -5.29 -10.83 -23.06
C SER A 3 -6.73 -11.28 -22.91
N THR A 4 -6.96 -12.58 -22.68
CA THR A 4 -8.30 -13.08 -22.34
C THR A 4 -8.83 -12.24 -21.18
N MET A 5 -9.87 -11.46 -21.46
CA MET A 5 -10.48 -10.58 -20.46
C MET A 5 -10.97 -11.42 -19.30
N LYS A 6 -10.61 -11.03 -18.08
CA LYS A 6 -11.09 -11.68 -16.86
C LYS A 6 -12.60 -11.52 -16.76
N THR A 7 -13.28 -12.55 -16.30
CA THR A 7 -14.70 -12.44 -15.95
C THR A 7 -14.87 -11.62 -14.66
N PRO A 8 -16.06 -11.04 -14.40
CA PRO A 8 -16.31 -10.34 -13.13
C PRO A 8 -16.00 -11.20 -11.90
N TYR A 9 -16.30 -12.50 -11.96
CA TYR A 9 -15.96 -13.45 -10.90
C TYR A 9 -14.44 -13.56 -10.69
N GLN A 10 -13.66 -13.68 -11.77
CA GLN A 10 -12.19 -13.72 -11.67
C GLN A 10 -11.62 -12.41 -11.14
N VAL A 11 -12.22 -11.26 -11.48
CA VAL A 11 -11.85 -9.96 -10.90
C VAL A 11 -12.09 -9.96 -9.39
N GLN A 12 -13.24 -10.46 -8.92
CA GLN A 12 -13.53 -10.55 -7.48
C GLN A 12 -12.51 -11.46 -6.76
N GLN A 13 -12.20 -12.63 -7.32
CA GLN A 13 -11.19 -13.54 -6.76
C GLN A 13 -9.82 -12.87 -6.66
N GLU A 14 -9.39 -12.13 -7.69
CA GLU A 14 -8.13 -11.41 -7.68
C GLU A 14 -8.11 -10.29 -6.64
N LEU A 15 -9.22 -9.56 -6.46
CA LEU A 15 -9.34 -8.56 -5.40
C LEU A 15 -9.21 -9.18 -4.01
N GLU A 16 -9.87 -10.30 -3.74
CA GLU A 16 -9.72 -11.01 -2.47
C GLU A 16 -8.29 -11.54 -2.27
N ARG A 17 -7.66 -12.05 -3.34
CA ARG A 17 -6.26 -12.48 -3.30
C ARG A 17 -5.35 -11.32 -2.93
N LEU A 18 -5.55 -10.14 -3.52
CA LEU A 18 -4.79 -8.94 -3.19
C LEU A 18 -5.03 -8.50 -1.73
N GLU A 19 -6.26 -8.53 -1.23
CA GLU A 19 -6.57 -8.22 0.17
C GLU A 19 -5.80 -9.10 1.15
N ARG A 20 -5.72 -10.41 0.87
CA ARG A 20 -4.96 -11.36 1.68
C ARG A 20 -3.44 -11.14 1.58
N LEU A 21 -2.94 -10.63 0.45
CA LEU A 21 -1.52 -10.39 0.24
C LEU A 21 -1.00 -9.09 0.86
N VAL A 22 -1.84 -8.07 0.99
CA VAL A 22 -1.43 -6.74 1.48
C VAL A 22 -0.62 -6.79 2.78
N PRO A 23 -1.02 -7.53 3.84
CA PRO A 23 -0.23 -7.62 5.07
C PRO A 23 1.18 -8.18 4.85
N HIS A 24 1.31 -9.17 3.96
CA HIS A 24 2.60 -9.78 3.62
C HIS A 24 3.46 -8.84 2.78
N ILE A 25 2.87 -8.17 1.78
CA ILE A 25 3.58 -7.16 0.97
C ILE A 25 4.10 -6.05 1.89
N VAL A 26 3.30 -5.56 2.83
CA VAL A 26 3.71 -4.54 3.79
C VAL A 26 4.86 -5.03 4.67
N SER A 27 4.74 -6.24 5.22
CA SER A 27 5.78 -6.84 6.08
C SER A 27 7.10 -7.02 5.35
N ASP A 28 7.05 -7.54 4.12
CA ASP A 28 8.26 -7.98 3.40
C ASP A 28 8.92 -6.85 2.61
N GLN A 29 8.13 -5.86 2.17
CA GLN A 29 8.57 -4.86 1.18
C GLN A 29 8.56 -3.43 1.71
N GLY A 30 7.96 -3.18 2.88
CA GLY A 30 8.02 -1.90 3.60
C GLY A 30 7.75 -0.68 2.71
N ASP A 31 8.80 0.10 2.45
CA ASP A 31 8.73 1.34 1.66
C ASP A 31 8.30 1.12 0.20
N ARG A 32 8.46 -0.09 -0.35
CA ARG A 32 8.06 -0.45 -1.72
C ARG A 32 6.65 -1.05 -1.81
N ALA A 33 5.96 -1.22 -0.68
CA ALA A 33 4.68 -1.92 -0.63
C ALA A 33 3.61 -1.28 -1.54
N GLU A 34 3.54 0.06 -1.59
CA GLU A 34 2.57 0.76 -2.44
C GLU A 34 2.86 0.54 -3.93
N ASP A 35 4.14 0.56 -4.35
CA ASP A 35 4.52 0.37 -5.75
C ASP A 35 4.19 -1.05 -6.24
N ILE A 36 4.47 -2.05 -5.40
CA ILE A 36 4.20 -3.46 -5.69
C ILE A 36 2.68 -3.69 -5.79
N LEU A 37 1.91 -3.15 -4.85
CA LEU A 37 0.46 -3.22 -4.93
C LEU A 37 -0.06 -2.48 -6.18
N GLY A 38 0.50 -1.30 -6.49
CA GLY A 38 0.15 -0.51 -7.68
C GLY A 38 0.36 -1.26 -8.98
N PHE A 39 1.47 -2.00 -9.11
CA PHE A 39 1.72 -2.88 -10.25
C PHE A 39 0.63 -3.95 -10.41
N HIS A 40 0.24 -4.61 -9.32
CA HIS A 40 -0.82 -5.61 -9.37
C HIS A 40 -2.18 -5.02 -9.73
N ILE A 41 -2.52 -3.85 -9.19
CA ILE A 41 -3.77 -3.14 -9.52
C ILE A 41 -3.80 -2.75 -10.99
N ALA A 42 -2.70 -2.19 -11.52
CA ALA A 42 -2.60 -1.83 -12.93
C ALA A 42 -2.75 -3.05 -13.85
N SER A 43 -2.13 -4.17 -13.49
CA SER A 43 -2.26 -5.44 -14.21
C SER A 43 -3.70 -5.98 -14.16
N LEU A 44 -4.39 -5.83 -13.02
CA LEU A 44 -5.79 -6.22 -12.89
C LEU A 44 -6.70 -5.35 -13.76
N LEU A 45 -6.52 -4.02 -13.74
CA LEU A 45 -7.27 -3.08 -14.61
C LEU A 45 -7.03 -3.38 -16.10
N GLY A 46 -5.79 -3.67 -16.51
CA GLY A 46 -5.47 -4.02 -17.89
C GLY A 46 -6.04 -5.36 -18.37
N SER A 47 -6.55 -6.19 -17.45
CA SER A 47 -7.15 -7.49 -17.76
C SER A 47 -8.62 -7.60 -17.36
N ALA A 48 -9.24 -6.53 -16.86
CA ALA A 48 -10.62 -6.51 -16.38
C ALA A 48 -11.56 -5.77 -17.35
N PRO A 49 -12.85 -6.13 -17.41
CA PRO A 49 -13.85 -5.35 -18.13
C PRO A 49 -13.96 -3.94 -17.56
N THR A 50 -14.19 -2.95 -18.42
CA THR A 50 -14.30 -1.54 -17.99
C THR A 50 -15.43 -1.32 -16.97
N SER A 51 -16.49 -2.14 -17.02
CA SER A 51 -17.57 -2.13 -16.02
C SER A 51 -17.06 -2.39 -14.59
N GLU A 52 -15.98 -3.14 -14.44
CA GLU A 52 -15.39 -3.50 -13.13
C GLU A 52 -14.40 -2.46 -12.61
N HIS A 53 -13.99 -1.47 -13.43
CA HIS A 53 -12.94 -0.53 -13.05
C HIS A 53 -13.30 0.29 -11.80
N ALA A 54 -14.56 0.69 -11.65
CA ALA A 54 -15.02 1.42 -10.49
C ALA A 54 -14.86 0.58 -9.20
N LEU A 55 -15.33 -0.67 -9.24
CA LEU A 55 -15.21 -1.62 -8.13
C LEU A 55 -13.74 -1.90 -7.77
N ILE A 56 -12.89 -2.12 -8.77
CA ILE A 56 -11.45 -2.35 -8.57
C ILE A 56 -10.81 -1.15 -7.86
N ARG A 57 -11.07 0.07 -8.34
CA ARG A 57 -10.52 1.30 -7.73
C ARG A 57 -11.01 1.49 -6.30
N GLU A 58 -12.29 1.27 -6.06
CA GLU A 58 -12.87 1.42 -4.72
C GLU A 58 -12.25 0.43 -3.72
N ARG A 59 -12.25 -0.87 -4.04
CA ARG A 59 -11.72 -1.93 -3.16
C ARG A 59 -10.22 -1.75 -2.90
N THR A 60 -9.46 -1.38 -3.93
CA THR A 60 -8.00 -1.25 -3.83
C THR A 60 -7.57 0.06 -3.18
N ALA A 61 -8.41 1.09 -3.13
CA ALA A 61 -8.10 2.35 -2.44
C ALA A 61 -7.79 2.13 -0.95
N ARG A 62 -8.51 1.22 -0.28
CA ARG A 62 -8.23 0.87 1.12
C ARG A 62 -6.88 0.16 1.27
N MET A 63 -6.57 -0.76 0.36
CA MET A 63 -5.30 -1.49 0.35
C MET A 63 -4.11 -0.53 0.15
N ALA A 64 -4.22 0.39 -0.81
CA ALA A 64 -3.21 1.40 -1.08
C ALA A 64 -2.96 2.31 0.13
N ARG A 65 -4.01 2.68 0.87
CA ARG A 65 -3.85 3.42 2.14
C ARG A 65 -3.06 2.63 3.19
N VAL A 66 -3.34 1.34 3.35
CA VAL A 66 -2.59 0.47 4.28
C VAL A 66 -1.12 0.43 3.91
N CYS A 67 -0.80 0.22 2.63
CA CYS A 67 0.57 0.27 2.16
C CYS A 67 1.24 1.62 2.45
N ARG A 68 0.59 2.74 2.11
CA ARG A 68 1.13 4.09 2.34
C ARG A 68 1.40 4.38 3.81
N THR A 69 0.47 4.06 4.71
CA THR A 69 0.66 4.26 6.15
C THR A 69 1.83 3.45 6.71
N ALA A 70 2.05 2.24 6.19
CA ALA A 70 3.22 1.45 6.57
C ALA A 70 4.53 2.10 6.09
N GLN A 71 4.56 2.66 4.87
CA GLN A 71 5.71 3.42 4.37
C GLN A 71 6.00 4.64 5.26
N ASP A 72 4.97 5.39 5.66
CA ASP A 72 5.12 6.55 6.55
C ASP A 72 5.66 6.17 7.93
N THR A 73 5.30 4.97 8.43
CA THR A 73 5.81 4.45 9.70
C THR A 73 7.30 4.10 9.61
N VAL A 74 7.76 3.57 8.48
CA VAL A 74 9.18 3.27 8.22
C VAL A 74 9.98 4.55 7.95
N ARG A 75 9.37 5.53 7.25
CA ARG A 75 10.02 6.78 6.86
C ARG A 75 10.02 7.85 7.93
N ALA A 76 9.11 7.79 8.90
CA ALA A 76 9.16 8.68 10.04
C ALA A 76 10.53 8.48 10.70
N PRO A 77 11.44 9.48 10.66
CA PRO A 77 12.63 9.39 11.48
C PRO A 77 12.10 9.22 12.90
N ALA A 78 12.64 8.25 13.65
CA ALA A 78 12.43 8.17 15.08
C ALA A 78 12.82 9.54 15.64
N ARG A 79 11.83 10.43 15.77
CA ARG A 79 12.01 11.78 16.26
C ARG A 79 12.63 11.54 17.63
N PRO A 80 13.83 12.04 17.93
CA PRO A 80 14.27 12.00 19.31
C PRO A 80 13.15 12.71 20.05
N LEU A 81 12.48 11.99 20.96
CA LEU A 81 11.63 12.61 21.96
C LEU A 81 12.56 13.57 22.68
N GLY A 82 12.58 14.82 22.21
CA GLY A 82 13.33 15.92 22.77
C GLY A 82 12.76 16.21 24.14
N LEU A 83 13.16 15.38 25.10
CA LEU A 83 13.02 15.64 26.51
C LEU A 83 13.96 16.81 26.82
N GLY A 84 13.36 17.97 27.04
CA GLY A 84 13.79 18.90 28.06
C GLY A 84 15.08 19.66 27.77
N SER A 85 14.91 20.95 27.51
CA SER A 85 15.85 21.98 27.93
C SER A 85 16.39 21.69 29.34
N VAL A 86 17.71 21.53 29.47
CA VAL A 86 18.42 21.79 30.73
C VAL A 86 19.55 22.74 30.43
N ILE A 87 19.35 23.99 30.82
CA ILE A 87 20.34 25.05 30.90
C ILE A 87 21.43 24.57 31.86
N GLN A 88 22.67 24.39 31.40
CA GLN A 88 23.83 24.32 32.29
C GLN A 88 24.33 25.76 32.53
N PRO A 89 24.34 26.28 33.77
CA PRO A 89 25.14 27.44 34.07
C PRO A 89 26.57 26.97 34.37
N GLN A 90 27.52 27.32 33.51
CA GLN A 90 28.93 27.28 33.85
C GLN A 90 29.24 28.39 34.87
N MET A 91 29.62 28.02 36.09
CA MET A 91 30.25 28.94 37.04
C MET A 91 31.78 28.85 36.84
N ALA A 92 32.39 30.01 36.68
CA ALA A 92 33.82 30.24 36.82
C ALA A 92 34.21 30.34 38.30
#